data_AF-A0A1R3FGG6-F1
#
_entry.id   AF-A0A1R3FGG6-F1
#
_cell.length_a   1.000
_cell.length_b   1.000
_cell.length_c   1.000
_cell.angle_alpha   90.00
_cell.angle_beta   90.00
_cell.angle_gamma   90.00
#
_symmetry.space_group_name_H-M   'P 1'
#
loop_
_entity.id
_entity.type
_entity.pdbx_description
1 polymer ?
#
loop_
_entity_poly.entity_id
_entity_poly.type
_entity_poly.pdbx_seq_one_letter_code
_entity_poly.pdbx_strand_id
1 'polypeptide(L)'
;MSSSAPKKITVVISEDNAHAVSDWNVIDWYQSLKNGDTAYVATSLMFNELRIGVDRNEIAPFSFEFRGKTIHIGDNGEVVERVWPDGMFDQLSVQVKMLMSRKPREAVEADMKEMKQRARSKS
;
A
#
# COMPACT_ATOMS: atom_id res chain seq x y z
N MET A 1 -14.84 -19.10 -17.23
CA MET A 1 -14.34 -18.95 -15.86
C MET A 1 -15.52 -18.54 -14.99
N SER A 2 -15.73 -19.24 -13.87
CA SER A 2 -16.88 -18.99 -13.00
C SER A 2 -16.79 -17.57 -12.44
N SER A 3 -17.68 -16.70 -12.89
CA SER A 3 -17.78 -15.31 -12.46
C SER A 3 -18.42 -15.27 -11.07
N SER A 4 -17.62 -15.55 -10.03
CA SER A 4 -17.98 -15.14 -8.68
C SER A 4 -17.69 -13.65 -8.55
N ALA A 5 -18.64 -12.89 -8.01
CA ALA A 5 -18.44 -11.47 -7.74
C ALA A 5 -17.17 -11.23 -6.89
N PRO A 6 -16.44 -10.12 -7.12
CA PRO A 6 -15.22 -9.83 -6.37
C PRO A 6 -15.52 -9.70 -4.87
N LYS A 7 -14.59 -10.16 -4.04
CA LYS A 7 -14.72 -10.07 -2.57
C LYS A 7 -14.70 -8.60 -2.16
N LYS A 8 -15.65 -8.19 -1.32
CA LYS A 8 -15.63 -6.87 -0.67
C LYS A 8 -14.98 -7.02 0.69
N ILE A 9 -13.89 -6.30 0.93
CA ILE A 9 -13.17 -6.32 2.20
C ILE A 9 -13.06 -4.91 2.76
N THR A 10 -12.88 -4.79 4.07
CA THR A 10 -12.44 -3.54 4.71
C THR A 10 -10.93 -3.57 4.86
N VAL A 11 -10.25 -2.48 4.54
CA VAL A 11 -8.79 -2.40 4.64
C VAL A 11 -8.40 -1.43 5.74
N VAL A 12 -7.51 -1.87 6.63
CA VAL A 12 -6.96 -1.06 7.72
C VAL A 12 -5.45 -1.10 7.64
N ILE A 13 -4.81 0.05 7.45
CA ILE A 13 -3.35 0.14 7.56
C ILE A 13 -2.98 0.07 9.03
N SER A 14 -2.20 -0.94 9.39
CA SER A 14 -1.84 -1.25 10.76
C SER A 14 -0.38 -0.89 11.05
N GLU A 15 -0.14 -0.20 12.16
CA GLU A 15 1.20 -0.01 12.73
C GLU A 15 1.58 -1.14 13.73
N ASP A 16 0.64 -2.04 14.05
CA ASP A 16 0.90 -3.21 14.90
C ASP A 16 1.64 -4.31 14.12
N ASN A 17 2.83 -4.68 14.61
CA ASN A 17 3.68 -5.73 14.06
C ASN A 17 3.01 -7.12 14.13
N ALA A 18 2.03 -7.34 15.02
CA ALA A 18 1.29 -8.59 15.05
C ALA A 18 0.48 -8.84 13.76
N HIS A 19 0.17 -7.77 13.01
CA HIS A 19 -0.47 -7.85 11.70
C HIS A 19 0.53 -7.96 10.53
N ALA A 20 1.84 -7.96 10.79
CA ALA A 20 2.84 -8.10 9.74
C ALA A 20 2.94 -9.55 9.28
N VAL A 21 2.70 -9.76 7.98
CA VAL A 21 2.88 -11.05 7.32
C VAL A 21 4.21 -11.05 6.59
N SER A 22 5.02 -12.09 6.82
CA SER A 22 6.28 -12.31 6.12
C SER A 22 6.05 -12.52 4.63
N ASP A 23 7.01 -12.11 3.79
CA ASP A 23 6.92 -12.25 2.33
C ASP A 23 6.53 -13.65 1.86
N TRP A 24 7.02 -14.69 2.52
CA TRP A 24 6.72 -16.09 2.21
C TRP A 24 5.24 -16.48 2.35
N ASN A 25 4.50 -15.77 3.19
CA ASN A 25 3.13 -16.11 3.60
C ASN A 25 2.10 -15.08 3.10
N VAL A 26 2.51 -14.05 2.35
CA VAL A 26 1.59 -13.00 1.88
C VAL A 26 0.50 -13.58 0.98
N ILE A 27 0.84 -14.54 0.11
CA ILE A 27 -0.14 -15.20 -0.75
C ILE A 27 -1.15 -16.01 0.06
N ASP A 28 -0.69 -16.79 1.04
CA ASP A 28 -1.58 -17.60 1.89
C ASP A 28 -2.51 -16.71 2.72
N TRP A 29 -1.98 -15.62 3.28
CA TRP A 29 -2.77 -14.59 3.95
C TRP A 29 -3.83 -13.99 3.02
N TYR A 30 -3.44 -13.57 1.82
CA TYR A 30 -4.34 -13.02 0.82
C TYR A 30 -5.47 -14.00 0.45
N GLN A 31 -5.11 -15.26 0.18
CA GLN A 31 -6.06 -16.31 -0.18
C GLN A 31 -7.04 -16.63 0.95
N SER A 32 -6.62 -16.45 2.20
CA SER A 32 -7.46 -16.66 3.38
C SER A 32 -8.60 -15.63 3.53
N LEU A 33 -8.46 -14.45 2.93
CA LEU A 33 -9.46 -13.37 3.01
C LEU A 33 -10.77 -13.76 2.32
N LYS A 34 -11.88 -13.50 3.00
CA LYS A 34 -13.25 -13.77 2.55
C LYS A 34 -14.02 -12.47 2.35
N ASN A 35 -15.14 -12.57 1.65
CA ASN A 35 -16.06 -11.45 1.50
C ASN A 35 -16.61 -11.01 2.86
N GLY A 36 -16.45 -9.73 3.20
CA GLY A 36 -16.83 -9.13 4.48
C GLY A 36 -15.69 -9.03 5.49
N ASP A 37 -14.51 -9.59 5.20
CA ASP A 37 -13.38 -9.57 6.14
C ASP A 37 -12.73 -8.18 6.24
N THR A 38 -12.04 -7.97 7.37
CA THR A 38 -11.12 -6.86 7.56
C THR A 38 -9.68 -7.33 7.31
N ALA A 39 -9.04 -6.79 6.29
CA ALA A 39 -7.62 -6.97 6.04
C ALA A 39 -6.82 -5.91 6.82
N TYR A 40 -6.14 -6.33 7.88
CA TYR A 40 -5.12 -5.53 8.54
C TYR A 40 -3.82 -5.63 7.76
N VAL A 41 -3.30 -4.48 7.31
CA VAL A 41 -2.18 -4.40 6.37
C VAL A 41 -1.03 -3.65 7.03
N ALA A 42 0.06 -4.36 7.34
CA ALA A 42 1.23 -3.76 8.01
C ALA A 42 2.45 -3.63 7.10
N THR A 43 2.48 -4.26 5.93
CA THR A 43 3.63 -4.22 5.01
C THR A 43 3.25 -3.77 3.61
N SER A 44 4.22 -3.23 2.88
CA SER A 44 4.03 -2.81 1.48
C SER A 44 3.70 -3.98 0.56
N LEU A 45 4.20 -5.18 0.87
CA LEU A 45 3.95 -6.37 0.07
C LEU A 45 2.51 -6.86 0.24
N MET A 46 1.99 -6.88 1.48
CA MET A 46 0.57 -7.14 1.75
C MET A 46 -0.33 -6.16 1.00
N PHE A 47 0.02 -4.87 1.01
CA PHE A 47 -0.73 -3.84 0.30
C PHE A 47 -0.72 -4.03 -1.22
N ASN A 48 0.45 -4.35 -1.78
CA ASN A 48 0.59 -4.61 -3.21
C ASN A 48 -0.21 -5.86 -3.64
N GLU A 49 -0.26 -6.90 -2.82
CA GLU A 49 -1.06 -8.09 -3.12
C GLU A 49 -2.56 -7.78 -3.19
N LEU A 50 -3.08 -6.94 -2.28
CA LEU A 50 -4.47 -6.48 -2.37
C LEU A 50 -4.73 -5.71 -3.67
N ARG A 51 -3.80 -4.85 -4.09
CA ARG A 51 -3.90 -4.07 -5.33
C ARG A 51 -3.88 -4.96 -6.58
N ILE A 52 -3.03 -5.99 -6.59
CA ILE A 52 -3.03 -7.02 -7.64
C ILE A 52 -4.36 -7.76 -7.65
N GLY A 53 -4.93 -8.07 -6.47
CA GLY A 53 -6.26 -8.66 -6.33
C GLY A 53 -7.37 -7.80 -6.94
N VAL A 54 -7.26 -6.47 -6.85
CA VAL A 54 -8.20 -5.54 -7.52
C VAL A 54 -8.02 -5.57 -9.03
N ASP A 55 -6.79 -5.46 -9.54
CA ASP A 55 -6.48 -5.54 -10.98
C ASP A 55 -6.98 -6.85 -11.62
N ARG A 56 -6.95 -7.96 -10.85
CA ARG A 56 -7.47 -9.26 -11.28
C ARG A 56 -8.97 -9.45 -11.06
N ASN A 57 -9.67 -8.44 -10.55
CA ASN A 57 -11.09 -8.50 -10.21
C ASN A 57 -11.44 -9.64 -9.22
N GLU A 58 -10.50 -9.98 -8.32
CA GLU A 58 -10.68 -10.92 -7.21
C GLU A 58 -11.18 -10.21 -5.95
N ILE A 59 -10.79 -8.95 -5.78
CA ILE A 59 -11.20 -8.02 -4.73
C ILE A 59 -11.84 -6.78 -5.36
N ALA A 60 -12.89 -6.26 -4.75
CA ALA A 60 -13.51 -5.02 -5.20
C ALA A 60 -12.61 -3.82 -4.85
N PRO A 61 -12.60 -2.75 -5.67
CA PRO A 61 -11.98 -1.47 -5.32
C PRO A 61 -12.36 -1.03 -3.91
N PHE A 62 -11.41 -0.46 -3.19
CA PHE A 62 -11.59 -0.13 -1.78
C PHE A 62 -10.93 1.20 -1.43
N SER A 63 -11.33 1.74 -0.28
CA SER A 63 -10.69 2.90 0.32
C SER A 63 -10.37 2.64 1.78
N PHE A 64 -9.39 3.38 2.31
CA PHE A 64 -9.01 3.30 3.71
C PHE A 64 -8.53 4.66 4.22
N GLU A 65 -8.64 4.87 5.52
CA GLU A 65 -8.10 6.06 6.19
C GLU A 65 -6.64 5.83 6.57
N PHE A 66 -5.79 6.81 6.25
CA PHE A 66 -4.41 6.86 6.73
C PHE A 66 -4.05 8.28 7.15
N ARG A 67 -3.78 8.46 8.46
CA ARG A 67 -3.40 9.76 9.06
C ARG A 67 -4.37 10.90 8.73
N GLY A 68 -5.67 10.62 8.78
CA GLY A 68 -6.75 11.58 8.52
C GLY A 68 -6.97 11.91 7.05
N LYS A 69 -6.47 11.06 6.14
CA LYS A 69 -6.73 11.14 4.70
C LYS A 69 -7.32 9.82 4.22
N THR A 70 -8.42 9.93 3.48
CA THR A 70 -8.95 8.82 2.70
C THR A 70 -8.10 8.57 1.48
N ILE A 71 -7.67 7.33 1.29
CA ILE A 71 -6.92 6.86 0.12
C ILE A 71 -7.80 5.87 -0.65
N HIS A 72 -7.86 6.01 -1.96
CA HIS A 72 -8.72 5.21 -2.83
C HIS A 72 -7.87 4.35 -3.76
N ILE A 73 -8.24 3.07 -3.84
CA ILE A 73 -7.73 2.15 -4.85
C ILE A 73 -8.77 2.03 -5.95
N GLY A 74 -8.36 2.37 -7.18
CA GLY A 74 -9.21 2.33 -8.35
C GLY A 74 -9.32 0.93 -8.96
N ASP A 75 -10.03 0.85 -10.08
CA ASP A 75 -10.47 -0.41 -10.68
C ASP A 75 -9.33 -1.28 -11.23
N ASN A 76 -8.15 -0.71 -11.44
CA ASN A 76 -6.95 -1.42 -11.91
C ASN A 76 -5.84 -1.47 -10.84
N GLY A 77 -6.21 -1.39 -9.56
CA GLY A 77 -5.28 -1.50 -8.43
C GLY A 77 -4.33 -0.30 -8.29
N GLU A 78 -4.59 0.78 -8.99
CA GLU A 78 -3.88 2.05 -8.88
C GLU A 78 -4.31 2.81 -7.62
N VAL A 79 -3.37 3.54 -7.02
CA VAL A 79 -3.71 4.53 -6.00
C VAL A 79 -4.18 5.77 -6.74
N VAL A 80 -5.43 6.16 -6.52
CA VAL A 80 -6.07 7.28 -7.24
C VAL A 80 -5.46 8.62 -6.83
N GLU A 81 -4.98 8.73 -5.59
CA GLU A 81 -4.33 9.93 -5.10
C GLU A 81 -3.03 10.20 -5.87
N ARG A 82 -2.96 11.38 -6.49
CA ARG A 82 -1.77 11.85 -7.23
C ARG A 82 -0.50 11.89 -6.37
N VAL A 83 -0.66 12.08 -5.06
CA VAL A 83 0.45 12.19 -4.12
C VAL A 83 0.35 11.08 -3.08
N TRP A 84 1.37 10.21 -3.06
CA TRP A 84 1.48 9.16 -2.07
C TRP A 84 1.51 9.73 -0.63
N PRO A 85 0.80 9.11 0.33
CA PRO A 85 0.77 9.60 1.71
C PRO A 85 2.17 9.63 2.36
N ASP A 86 2.40 10.62 3.24
CA ASP A 86 3.69 10.71 3.95
C ASP A 86 3.79 9.62 5.02
N GLY A 87 4.87 8.84 4.98
CA GLY A 87 5.18 7.79 5.93
C GLY A 87 4.53 6.45 5.62
N MET A 88 3.62 6.37 4.64
CA MET A 88 3.01 5.10 4.24
C MET A 88 4.01 4.30 3.41
N PHE A 89 4.60 3.25 3.99
CA PHE A 89 5.53 2.34 3.31
C PHE A 89 6.78 3.00 2.68
N ASP A 90 7.14 4.21 3.12
CA ASP A 90 8.24 5.00 2.54
C ASP A 90 9.63 4.35 2.71
N GLN A 91 9.78 3.47 3.71
CA GLN A 91 11.08 2.87 4.06
C GLN A 91 11.68 2.07 2.89
N LEU A 92 10.86 1.41 2.07
CA LEU A 92 11.35 0.68 0.90
C LEU A 92 12.03 1.63 -0.09
N SER A 93 11.38 2.76 -0.41
CA SER A 93 11.95 3.77 -1.32
C SER A 93 13.21 4.41 -0.76
N VAL A 94 13.25 4.68 0.55
CA VAL A 94 14.45 5.21 1.23
C VAL A 94 15.61 4.24 1.11
N GLN A 95 15.40 2.96 1.45
CA GLN A 95 16.46 1.94 1.38
C GLN A 95 17.00 1.75 -0.04
N VAL A 96 16.12 1.64 -1.04
CA VAL A 96 16.54 1.52 -2.45
C VAL A 96 17.35 2.74 -2.87
N LYS A 97 16.91 3.96 -2.55
CA LYS A 97 17.63 5.18 -2.91
C LYS A 97 18.97 5.29 -2.17
N MET A 98 19.07 4.86 -0.92
CA MET A 98 20.34 4.77 -0.19
C MET A 98 21.32 3.83 -0.90
N LEU A 99 20.88 2.63 -1.29
CA LEU A 99 21.72 1.66 -2.00
C LEU A 99 22.22 2.20 -3.35
N MET A 100 21.33 2.84 -4.11
CA MET A 100 21.65 3.36 -5.44
C MET A 100 22.52 4.63 -5.40
N SER A 101 22.30 5.52 -4.43
CA SER A 101 23.02 6.80 -4.33
C SER A 101 24.26 6.75 -3.44
N ARG A 102 24.40 5.70 -2.61
CA ARG A 102 25.43 5.56 -1.57
C ARG A 102 25.45 6.73 -0.57
N LYS A 103 24.36 7.49 -0.46
CA LYS A 103 24.20 8.57 0.50
C LYS A 103 23.76 8.03 1.87
N PRO A 104 24.06 8.76 2.97
CA PRO A 104 23.51 8.46 4.28
C PRO A 104 21.98 8.63 4.30
N ARG A 105 21.32 7.96 5.25
CA ARG A 105 19.86 7.89 5.37
C ARG A 105 19.22 9.27 5.46
N GLU A 106 19.78 10.12 6.30
CA GLU A 106 19.26 11.46 6.60
C GLU A 106 19.21 12.33 5.33
N ALA A 107 20.23 12.22 4.49
CA ALA A 107 20.29 12.93 3.22
C ALA A 107 19.21 12.41 2.24
N VAL A 108 19.00 11.09 2.19
CA VAL A 108 17.97 10.50 1.32
C VAL A 108 16.56 10.87 1.78
N GLU A 109 16.30 10.83 3.09
CA GLU A 109 15.02 11.21 3.67
C GLU A 109 14.70 12.69 3.43
N ALA A 110 15.69 13.58 3.55
CA ALA A 110 15.56 14.99 3.19
C ALA A 110 15.23 15.19 1.70
N ASP A 111 15.98 14.53 0.80
CA ASP A 111 15.74 14.59 -0.65
C ASP A 111 14.30 14.12 -1.00
N MET A 112 13.82 13.05 -0.34
CA MET A 112 12.47 12.50 -0.55
C MET A 112 11.38 13.46 -0.07
N LYS A 113 11.58 14.08 1.10
CA LYS A 113 10.65 15.07 1.65
C LYS A 113 10.52 16.28 0.73
N GLU A 114 11.63 16.79 0.21
CA GLU A 114 11.63 17.91 -0.75
C GLU A 114 10.89 17.54 -2.05
N MET A 115 11.12 16.34 -2.58
CA MET A 115 10.43 15.84 -3.77
C MET A 115 8.91 15.79 -3.58
N LYS A 116 8.43 15.27 -2.43
CA LYS A 116 6.99 15.23 -2.11
C LYS A 116 6.40 16.63 -1.95
N GLN A 117 7.13 17.56 -1.33
CA GLN A 117 6.71 18.96 -1.21
C GLN A 117 6.55 19.63 -2.58
N ARG A 118 7.51 19.44 -3.49
CA ARG A 118 7.45 19.95 -4.86
C ARG A 118 6.29 19.35 -5.67
N ALA A 119 5.96 18.07 -5.44
CA ALA A 119 4.82 17.42 -6.09
C ALA A 119 3.49 18.03 -5.62
N ARG A 120 3.37 18.36 -4.33
CA ARG A 120 2.19 19.02 -3.75
C ARG A 120 2.01 20.45 -4.24
N SER A 121 3.09 21.21 -4.41
CA SER A 121 3.01 22.60 -4.91
C SER A 121 2.64 22.70 -6.40
N LYS A 122 2.63 21.58 -7.13
CA LYS A 122 2.23 21.49 -8.55
C LYS A 122 0.83 20.88 -8.73
N SER A 123 0.10 20.72 -7.64
CA SER A 123 -1.27 20.21 -7.61
C SER A 123 -2.23 21.28 -7.13
#